data_AF-A0A357GTL7-F1
#
_entry.id   AF-A0A357GTL7-F1
#
_cell.length_a   1.000
_cell.length_b   1.000
_cell.length_c   1.000
_cell.angle_alpha   90.00
_cell.angle_beta   90.00
_cell.angle_gamma   90.00
#
_symmetry.space_group_name_H-M   'P 1'
#
loop_
_entity.id
_entity.type
_entity.pdbx_description
1 polymer ?
#
loop_
_entity_poly.entity_id
_entity_poly.type
_entity_poly.pdbx_seq_one_letter_code
_entity_poly.pdbx_strand_id
1 'polypeptide(L)'
;MNTEKIRMGNAGFFVVAVGMSLGTEFFRQAVLESSLEMAQFPTENFSPQYPGYVRIDSSAIRKKGEKFWQKFVTKVREKSLLSKSAYGFSSQTKFEGDFAEQVTLREDGYVFAYHIKQYERDAEHGFEIISPEDLESILEDETLGRVAYLEITQE
;
A
#
# COMPACT_ATOMS: atom_id res chain seq x y z
N MET A 1 21.08 14.36 -1.36
CA MET A 1 20.58 14.16 -2.74
C MET A 1 19.82 12.83 -2.91
N ASN A 2 19.75 11.96 -1.88
CA ASN A 2 18.95 10.72 -1.89
C ASN A 2 17.46 10.92 -1.48
N THR A 3 17.17 11.84 -0.56
CA THR A 3 15.83 12.08 0.01
C THR A 3 14.74 12.39 -1.02
N GLU A 4 15.01 13.30 -1.97
CA GLU A 4 14.03 13.67 -3.00
C GLU A 4 13.74 12.52 -3.95
N LYS A 5 14.76 11.74 -4.32
CA LYS A 5 14.61 10.54 -5.15
C LYS A 5 13.74 9.49 -4.45
N ILE A 6 14.00 9.22 -3.17
CA ILE A 6 13.20 8.26 -2.39
C ILE A 6 11.75 8.76 -2.28
N ARG A 7 11.56 10.05 -1.97
CA ARG A 7 10.24 10.67 -1.88
C ARG A 7 9.45 10.54 -3.19
N MET A 8 10.08 10.83 -4.33
CA MET A 8 9.47 10.65 -5.64
C MET A 8 9.17 9.18 -5.94
N GLY A 9 10.08 8.27 -5.58
CA GLY A 9 9.88 6.84 -5.76
C GLY A 9 8.73 6.27 -4.91
N ASN A 10 8.55 6.77 -3.68
CA ASN A 10 7.44 6.40 -2.80
C ASN A 10 6.10 6.91 -3.33
N ALA A 11 6.06 8.18 -3.77
CA ALA A 11 4.88 8.73 -4.42
C ALA A 11 4.54 7.94 -5.70
N GLY A 12 5.54 7.63 -6.54
CA GLY A 12 5.38 6.82 -7.75
C GLY A 12 4.88 5.40 -7.44
N PHE A 13 5.41 4.76 -6.40
CA PHE A 13 4.94 3.47 -5.91
C PHE A 13 3.45 3.50 -5.53
N PHE A 14 3.03 4.49 -4.73
CA PHE A 14 1.62 4.62 -4.35
C PHE A 14 0.71 4.90 -5.56
N VAL A 15 1.09 5.86 -6.41
CA VAL A 15 0.24 6.28 -7.53
C VAL A 15 0.12 5.20 -8.59
N VAL A 16 1.24 4.57 -8.94
CA VAL A 16 1.31 3.63 -10.06
C VAL A 16 1.10 2.20 -9.57
N ALA A 17 2.01 1.69 -8.74
CA ALA A 17 2.01 0.27 -8.37
C ALA A 17 0.79 -0.07 -7.50
N VAL A 18 0.56 0.69 -6.42
CA VAL A 18 -0.60 0.49 -5.54
C VAL A 18 -1.88 0.89 -6.26
N GLY A 19 -1.97 2.10 -6.82
CA GLY A 19 -3.17 2.58 -7.53
C GLY A 19 -3.69 1.61 -8.60
N MET A 20 -2.81 1.02 -9.42
CA MET A 20 -3.21 0.03 -10.44
C MET A 20 -3.64 -1.31 -9.84
N SER A 21 -3.07 -1.71 -8.69
CA SER A 21 -3.41 -2.98 -8.03
C SER A 21 -4.83 -3.01 -7.45
N LEU A 22 -5.33 -1.88 -6.95
CA LEU A 22 -6.62 -1.78 -6.24
C LEU A 22 -7.83 -2.24 -7.08
N GLY A 23 -7.76 -2.09 -8.42
CA GLY A 23 -8.82 -2.50 -9.33
C GLY A 23 -8.91 -4.01 -9.59
N THR A 24 -7.93 -4.79 -9.13
CA THR A 24 -7.82 -6.21 -9.49
C THR A 24 -8.68 -7.13 -8.63
N GLU A 25 -9.01 -8.31 -9.15
CA GLU A 25 -9.66 -9.37 -8.36
C GLU A 25 -8.73 -9.94 -7.29
N PHE A 26 -7.44 -10.07 -7.59
CA PHE A 26 -6.47 -10.61 -6.65
C PHE A 26 -6.25 -9.68 -5.45
N PHE A 27 -6.18 -8.36 -5.67
CA PHE A 27 -6.10 -7.41 -4.57
C PHE A 27 -7.37 -7.42 -3.71
N ARG A 28 -8.55 -7.51 -4.35
CA ARG A 28 -9.83 -7.69 -3.65
C ARG A 28 -9.82 -8.92 -2.75
N GLN A 29 -9.35 -10.05 -3.26
CA GLN A 29 -9.25 -11.28 -2.50
C GLN A 29 -8.29 -11.13 -1.31
N ALA A 30 -7.11 -10.53 -1.52
CA ALA A 30 -6.15 -10.28 -0.45
C ALA A 30 -6.72 -9.36 0.65
N VAL A 31 -7.49 -8.34 0.29
CA VAL A 31 -8.23 -7.52 1.25
C VAL A 31 -9.20 -8.36 2.08
N LEU A 32 -9.95 -9.28 1.48
CA LEU A 32 -10.90 -10.11 2.22
C LEU A 32 -10.23 -11.14 3.14
N GLU A 33 -9.13 -11.74 2.66
CA GLU A 33 -8.32 -12.70 3.41
C GLU A 33 -7.61 -12.03 4.59
N SER A 34 -7.24 -10.74 4.45
CA SER A 34 -6.56 -9.97 5.49
C SER A 34 -7.34 -9.77 6.81
N SER A 35 -8.57 -10.26 6.87
CA SER A 35 -9.47 -10.06 8.01
C SER A 35 -9.18 -10.96 9.20
N LEU A 36 -8.44 -12.05 8.99
CA LEU A 36 -8.01 -13.00 10.03
C LEU A 36 -6.51 -12.87 10.30
N GLU A 37 -5.72 -12.83 9.24
CA GLU A 37 -4.26 -12.73 9.29
C GLU A 37 -3.82 -11.73 8.22
N MET A 38 -2.70 -11.04 8.45
CA MET A 38 -2.18 -10.06 7.49
C MET A 38 -1.89 -10.72 6.14
N ALA A 39 -2.47 -10.17 5.07
CA ALA A 39 -2.22 -10.65 3.71
C ALA A 39 -1.06 -9.87 3.09
N GLN A 40 -0.30 -10.50 2.19
CA GLN A 40 0.74 -9.82 1.41
C GLN A 40 0.41 -9.89 -0.08
N PHE A 41 0.42 -8.73 -0.74
CA PHE A 41 0.12 -8.60 -2.15
C PHE A 41 1.30 -8.01 -2.93
N PRO A 42 1.92 -8.75 -3.87
CA PRO A 42 3.04 -8.24 -4.66
C PRO A 42 2.57 -7.24 -5.72
N THR A 43 3.29 -6.11 -5.86
CA THR A 43 2.95 -5.07 -6.84
C THR A 43 3.84 -5.08 -8.09
N GLU A 44 4.82 -5.98 -8.16
CA GLU A 44 5.82 -6.07 -9.24
C GLU A 44 5.20 -6.22 -10.64
N ASN A 45 4.08 -6.94 -10.75
CA ASN A 45 3.36 -7.15 -12.00
C ASN A 45 2.69 -5.87 -12.55
N PHE A 46 2.55 -4.83 -11.74
CA PHE A 46 1.88 -3.58 -12.12
C PHE A 46 2.85 -2.50 -12.54
N SER A 47 4.02 -2.44 -11.90
CA SER A 47 5.06 -1.48 -12.28
C SER A 47 6.46 -2.01 -11.92
N PRO A 48 7.23 -2.49 -12.90
CA PRO A 48 8.63 -2.88 -12.68
C PRO A 48 9.52 -1.73 -12.20
N GLN A 49 9.12 -0.48 -12.45
CA GLN A 49 9.85 0.72 -12.02
C GLN A 49 9.71 1.00 -10.52
N TYR A 50 8.66 0.47 -9.88
CA TYR A 50 8.36 0.66 -8.47
C TYR A 50 8.09 -0.70 -7.81
N PRO A 51 9.13 -1.52 -7.60
CA PRO A 51 8.98 -2.85 -7.01
C PRO A 51 8.51 -2.75 -5.55
N GLY A 52 7.92 -3.83 -5.06
CA GLY A 52 7.47 -3.94 -3.68
C GLY A 52 6.20 -4.74 -3.52
N TYR A 53 5.59 -4.58 -2.34
CA TYR A 53 4.37 -5.26 -1.97
C TYR A 53 3.57 -4.45 -0.93
N VAL A 54 2.28 -4.75 -0.86
CA VAL A 54 1.35 -4.21 0.13
C VAL A 54 1.02 -5.30 1.14
N ARG A 55 1.29 -5.04 2.42
CA ARG A 55 0.82 -5.85 3.56
C ARG A 55 -0.51 -5.29 4.05
N ILE A 56 -1.57 -6.07 3.97
CA ILE A 56 -2.95 -5.61 4.17
C ILE A 56 -3.49 -6.17 5.49
N ASP A 57 -4.17 -5.31 6.26
CA ASP A 57 -4.90 -5.67 7.48
C ASP A 57 -6.30 -5.03 7.45
N SER A 58 -7.34 -5.87 7.42
CA SER A 58 -8.75 -5.45 7.56
C SER A 58 -9.41 -6.02 8.81
N SER A 59 -8.62 -6.56 9.74
CA SER A 59 -9.10 -7.20 10.97
C SER A 59 -9.93 -6.24 11.83
N ALA A 60 -9.65 -4.93 11.78
CA ALA A 60 -10.41 -3.90 12.48
C ALA A 60 -11.90 -3.88 12.06
N ILE A 61 -12.20 -4.08 10.77
CA ILE A 61 -13.58 -4.19 10.28
C ILE A 61 -14.26 -5.42 10.86
N ARG A 62 -13.57 -6.56 10.85
CA ARG A 62 -14.10 -7.83 11.35
C ARG A 62 -14.39 -7.78 12.85
N LYS A 63 -13.53 -7.11 13.63
CA LYS A 63 -13.71 -6.89 15.08
C LYS A 63 -14.96 -6.07 15.42
N LYS A 64 -15.50 -5.25 14.50
CA LYS A 64 -16.79 -4.56 14.70
C LYS A 64 -18.01 -5.51 14.66
N GLY A 65 -17.84 -6.74 14.17
CA GLY A 65 -18.85 -7.79 14.16
C GLY A 65 -19.35 -8.19 12.77
N GLU A 66 -20.02 -9.33 12.69
CA GLU A 66 -20.37 -10.01 11.43
C GLU A 66 -21.20 -9.14 10.47
N LYS A 67 -22.13 -8.34 11.00
CA LYS A 67 -22.94 -7.42 10.18
C LYS A 67 -22.08 -6.37 9.45
N PHE A 68 -21.06 -5.84 10.12
CA PHE A 68 -20.14 -4.87 9.52
C PHE A 68 -19.23 -5.54 8.50
N TRP A 69 -18.74 -6.72 8.83
CA TRP A 69 -17.94 -7.54 7.93
C TRP A 69 -18.67 -7.85 6.62
N GLN A 70 -19.90 -8.35 6.69
CA GLN A 70 -20.68 -8.66 5.48
C GLN A 70 -20.93 -7.42 4.61
N LYS A 71 -21.22 -6.26 5.23
CA LYS A 71 -21.36 -4.99 4.48
C LYS A 71 -20.06 -4.61 3.76
N PHE A 72 -18.92 -4.79 4.41
CA PHE A 72 -17.61 -4.53 3.81
C PHE A 72 -17.31 -5.52 2.67
N VAL A 73 -17.56 -6.82 2.86
CA VAL A 73 -17.40 -7.85 1.82
C VAL A 73 -18.21 -7.50 0.58
N THR A 74 -19.48 -7.12 0.73
CA THR A 74 -20.32 -6.67 -0.39
C THR A 74 -19.68 -5.49 -1.12
N LYS A 75 -19.25 -4.46 -0.39
CA LYS A 75 -18.61 -3.26 -0.98
C LYS A 75 -17.31 -3.55 -1.72
N VAL A 76 -16.48 -4.45 -1.20
CA VAL A 76 -15.24 -4.89 -1.84
C VAL A 76 -15.54 -5.69 -3.11
N ARG A 77 -16.52 -6.61 -3.07
CA ARG A 77 -16.91 -7.47 -4.20
C ARG A 77 -17.57 -6.69 -5.34
N GLU A 78 -18.38 -5.69 -5.02
CA GLU A 78 -19.07 -4.82 -6.00
C GLU A 78 -18.12 -3.90 -6.79
N LYS A 79 -16.79 -4.04 -6.64
CA LYS A 79 -15.70 -3.25 -7.25
C LYS A 79 -15.68 -1.77 -6.90
N SER A 80 -16.82 -1.18 -6.52
CA SER A 80 -16.94 0.27 -6.35
C SER A 80 -16.03 0.83 -5.26
N LEU A 81 -15.85 0.14 -4.12
CA LEU A 81 -15.07 0.67 -3.01
C LEU A 81 -13.59 0.86 -3.35
N LEU A 82 -12.94 -0.21 -3.85
CA LEU A 82 -11.51 -0.17 -4.15
C LEU A 82 -11.22 0.62 -5.42
N SER A 83 -12.09 0.58 -6.43
CA SER A 83 -11.94 1.43 -7.61
C SER A 83 -12.08 2.92 -7.27
N LYS A 84 -12.99 3.29 -6.35
CA LYS A 84 -13.09 4.67 -5.84
C LYS A 84 -11.82 5.07 -5.11
N SER A 85 -11.34 4.22 -4.20
CA SER A 85 -10.08 4.46 -3.50
C SER A 85 -8.90 4.59 -4.46
N ALA A 86 -8.88 3.86 -5.59
CA ALA A 86 -7.83 4.01 -6.60
C ALA A 86 -7.78 5.42 -7.20
N TYR A 87 -8.92 6.09 -7.39
CA TYR A 87 -8.96 7.49 -7.85
C TYR A 87 -8.38 8.48 -6.84
N GLY A 88 -8.29 8.09 -5.56
CA GLY A 88 -7.60 8.86 -4.53
C GLY A 88 -6.10 9.00 -4.77
N PHE A 89 -5.52 8.13 -5.59
CA PHE A 89 -4.14 8.20 -6.08
C PHE A 89 -4.07 9.01 -7.39
N SER A 90 -3.91 10.32 -7.28
CA SER A 90 -3.85 11.27 -8.40
C SER A 90 -2.75 12.33 -8.19
N SER A 91 -2.62 13.27 -9.13
CA SER A 91 -1.71 14.41 -8.99
C SER A 91 -2.02 15.32 -7.80
N GLN A 92 -3.19 15.17 -7.16
CA GLN A 92 -3.60 15.92 -5.98
C GLN A 92 -3.41 15.14 -4.67
N THR A 93 -2.90 13.91 -4.72
CA THR A 93 -2.67 13.10 -3.52
C THR A 93 -1.71 13.81 -2.58
N LYS A 94 -2.14 13.98 -1.34
CA LYS A 94 -1.30 14.50 -0.27
C LYS A 94 -0.59 13.33 0.39
N PHE A 95 0.72 13.30 0.23
CA PHE A 95 1.58 12.36 0.93
C PHE A 95 2.13 13.00 2.20
N GLU A 96 2.18 12.20 3.26
CA GLU A 96 2.66 12.57 4.58
C GLU A 96 3.98 11.83 4.91
N GLY A 97 4.67 12.30 5.95
CA GLY A 97 6.01 11.82 6.34
C GLY A 97 7.15 12.41 5.52
N ASP A 98 8.37 12.30 6.04
CA ASP A 98 9.56 12.95 5.49
C ASP A 98 9.89 12.48 4.07
N PHE A 99 9.59 11.21 3.78
CA PHE A 99 9.80 10.56 2.49
C PHE A 99 8.52 10.31 1.69
N ALA A 100 7.43 11.04 1.95
CA ALA A 100 6.11 10.75 1.34
C ALA A 100 5.68 9.28 1.54
N GLU A 101 5.94 8.75 2.74
CA GLU A 101 5.78 7.35 3.09
C GLU A 101 4.34 7.00 3.51
N GLN A 102 3.50 8.02 3.76
CA GLN A 102 2.13 7.85 4.24
C GLN A 102 1.11 8.47 3.30
N VAL A 103 -0.03 7.81 3.16
CA VAL A 103 -1.20 8.33 2.46
C VAL A 103 -2.47 7.73 3.04
N THR A 104 -3.45 8.59 3.33
CA THR A 104 -4.75 8.17 3.86
C THR A 104 -5.84 8.52 2.88
N LEU A 105 -6.63 7.52 2.48
CA LEU A 105 -7.79 7.69 1.61
C LEU A 105 -9.07 7.35 2.38
N ARG A 106 -10.14 8.12 2.14
CA ARG A 106 -11.43 7.97 2.82
C ARG A 106 -12.52 7.81 1.77
N GLU A 107 -13.17 6.64 1.75
CA GLU A 107 -14.14 6.30 0.72
C GLU A 107 -15.31 5.48 1.30
N ASP A 108 -16.55 5.89 0.99
CA ASP A 108 -17.78 5.21 1.42
C ASP A 108 -17.83 4.86 2.93
N GLY A 109 -17.23 5.69 3.78
CA GLY A 109 -17.15 5.51 5.25
C GLY A 109 -16.05 4.56 5.72
N TYR A 110 -15.11 4.21 4.85
CA TYR A 110 -13.92 3.43 5.18
C TYR A 110 -12.66 4.28 5.05
N VAL A 111 -11.68 3.98 5.89
CA VAL A 111 -10.35 4.60 5.87
C VAL A 111 -9.35 3.57 5.40
N PHE A 112 -8.57 3.93 4.38
CA PHE A 112 -7.45 3.17 3.85
C PHE A 112 -6.18 3.93 4.21
N ALA A 113 -5.50 3.50 5.27
CA ALA A 113 -4.28 4.12 5.76
C ALA A 113 -3.07 3.33 5.26
N TYR A 114 -2.31 3.91 4.35
CA TYR A 114 -1.10 3.33 3.80
C TYR A 114 0.14 3.94 4.46
N HIS A 115 1.14 3.10 4.76
CA HIS A 115 2.43 3.52 5.30
C HIS A 115 3.57 2.60 4.83
N ILE A 116 4.53 3.13 4.08
CA ILE A 116 5.81 2.45 3.80
C ILE A 116 6.64 2.47 5.07
N LYS A 117 6.80 1.31 5.71
CA LYS A 117 7.56 1.20 6.98
C LYS A 117 8.92 0.55 6.79
N GLN A 118 9.13 -0.13 5.66
CA GLN A 118 10.34 -0.88 5.38
C GLN A 118 10.63 -0.82 3.88
N TYR A 119 11.88 -1.07 3.53
CA TYR A 119 12.34 -1.19 2.16
C TYR A 119 13.05 -2.53 2.00
N GLU A 120 12.96 -3.10 0.81
CA GLU A 120 13.64 -4.32 0.42
C GLU A 120 14.74 -3.95 -0.58
N ARG A 121 15.98 -4.36 -0.30
CA ARG A 121 17.11 -4.12 -1.18
C ARG A 121 17.06 -5.05 -2.39
N ASP A 122 17.86 -4.77 -3.41
CA ASP A 122 17.89 -5.60 -4.61
C ASP A 122 18.63 -6.95 -4.42
N ALA A 123 18.72 -7.72 -5.51
CA ALA A 123 19.33 -9.04 -5.50
C ALA A 123 20.84 -9.01 -5.17
N GLU A 124 21.55 -7.92 -5.49
CA GLU A 124 22.99 -7.78 -5.16
C GLU A 124 23.22 -7.71 -3.65
N HIS A 125 22.20 -7.26 -2.93
CA HIS A 125 22.17 -7.13 -1.48
C HIS A 125 21.35 -8.24 -0.80
N GLY A 126 20.97 -9.28 -1.53
CA GLY A 126 20.29 -10.45 -0.98
C GLY A 126 18.87 -10.21 -0.46
N PHE A 127 18.17 -9.18 -0.98
CA PHE A 127 16.80 -8.83 -0.56
C PHE A 127 16.69 -8.48 0.94
N GLU A 128 17.73 -7.85 1.48
CA GLU A 128 17.74 -7.36 2.87
C GLU A 128 16.60 -6.37 3.12
N ILE A 129 15.91 -6.53 4.25
CA ILE A 129 14.87 -5.59 4.70
C ILE A 129 15.50 -4.54 5.61
N ILE A 130 15.30 -3.28 5.27
CA ILE A 130 15.87 -2.13 5.99
C ILE A 130 14.77 -1.15 6.43
N SER A 131 15.10 -0.31 7.40
CA SER A 131 14.21 0.72 7.94
C SER A 131 14.41 2.07 7.22
N PRO A 132 13.47 3.03 7.37
CA PRO A 132 13.63 4.37 6.81
C PRO A 132 14.89 5.10 7.31
N GLU A 133 15.38 4.77 8.50
CA GLU A 133 16.58 5.39 9.11
C GLU A 133 17.86 5.02 8.34
N ASP A 134 17.87 3.88 7.67
CA ASP A 134 19.03 3.37 6.92
C ASP A 134 19.14 3.97 5.52
N LEU A 135 18.08 4.67 5.05
CA LEU A 135 17.97 5.19 3.69
C LEU A 135 19.06 6.18 3.30
N GLU A 136 19.56 6.96 4.25
CA GLU A 136 20.60 7.96 3.97
C GLU A 136 21.93 7.32 3.56
N SER A 137 22.15 6.05 3.94
CA SER A 137 23.38 5.31 3.69
C SER A 137 23.38 4.52 2.37
N ILE A 138 22.24 4.47 1.68
CA ILE A 138 22.05 3.67 0.47
C ILE A 138 22.65 4.37 -0.76
N LEU A 139 23.25 3.59 -1.65
CA LEU A 139 23.79 4.07 -2.91
C LEU A 139 22.68 4.62 -3.83
N GLU A 140 22.99 5.69 -4.57
CA GLU A 140 21.98 6.35 -5.40
C GLU A 140 21.46 5.49 -6.54
N ASP A 141 22.15 4.45 -6.99
CA ASP A 141 21.76 3.56 -8.08
C ASP A 141 20.97 2.32 -7.64
N GLU A 142 20.90 2.05 -6.33
CA GLU A 142 20.18 0.89 -5.80
C GLU A 142 18.67 1.00 -6.04
N THR A 143 18.05 -0.10 -6.50
CA THR A 143 16.60 -0.17 -6.69
C THR A 143 15.95 -0.77 -5.45
N LEU A 144 15.18 0.06 -4.73
CA LEU A 144 14.50 -0.36 -3.50
C LEU A 144 13.06 -0.84 -3.77
N GLY A 145 12.74 -2.04 -3.30
CA GLY A 145 11.37 -2.49 -3.09
C GLY A 145 10.71 -1.75 -1.93
N ARG A 146 9.45 -1.35 -2.07
CA ARG A 146 8.67 -0.70 -0.99
C ARG A 146 7.81 -1.73 -0.25
N VAL A 147 7.83 -1.66 1.08
CA VAL A 147 6.93 -2.45 1.94
C VAL A 147 5.88 -1.54 2.55
N ALA A 148 4.75 -1.39 1.85
CA ALA A 148 3.63 -0.59 2.31
C ALA A 148 2.69 -1.42 3.17
N TYR A 149 2.32 -0.90 4.33
CA TYR A 149 1.27 -1.44 5.17
C TYR A 149 -0.03 -0.70 4.88
N LEU A 150 -1.10 -1.44 4.58
CA LEU A 150 -2.45 -0.94 4.42
C LEU A 150 -3.29 -1.41 5.61
N GLU A 151 -3.73 -0.46 6.42
CA GLU A 151 -4.75 -0.68 7.45
C GLU A 151 -6.10 -0.18 6.95
N ILE A 152 -7.11 -1.05 7.00
CA ILE A 152 -8.48 -0.73 6.59
C ILE A 152 -9.38 -0.67 7.82
N THR A 153 -9.91 0.52 8.09
CA THR A 153 -10.85 0.75 9.19
C THR A 153 -12.13 1.40 8.68
N GLN A 154 -13.12 1.52 9.55
CA GLN A 154 -14.37 2.20 9.25
C GLN A 154 -14.47 3.41 10.16
N GLU A 155 -14.86 4.54 9.58
CA GLU A 155 -15.09 5.82 10.29
C GLU A 155 -16.12 5.72 11.43
#